data_AF-A0A7V8E7Y3-F1
#
_entry.id   AF-A0A7V8E7Y3-F1
#
_cell.length_a   1.000
_cell.length_b   1.000
_cell.length_c   1.000
_cell.angle_alpha   90.00
_cell.angle_beta   90.00
_cell.angle_gamma   90.00
#
_symmetry.space_group_name_H-M   'P 1'
#
loop_
_entity.id
_entity.type
_entity.pdbx_description
1 polymer ?
#
loop_
_entity_poly.entity_id
_entity_poly.type
_entity_poly.pdbx_seq_one_letter_code
_entity_poly.pdbx_strand_id
1 'polypeptide(L)'
;MGEWVNKKFRNPVVEGVRQRLCAARWNAGLVHGNVKEPEEFRLIEKQGIKLVSFSSILGELRAAGTSKRQGAAGNSLAELLAFLPKQDGV
;
A
#
# COMPACT_ATOMS: atom_id res chain seq x y z
N MET A 1 7.94 -4.89 -17.92
CA MET A 1 7.03 -4.50 -16.81
C MET A 1 5.68 -5.22 -16.82
N GLY A 2 5.00 -5.35 -17.96
CA GLY A 2 3.67 -6.01 -18.02
C GLY A 2 3.63 -7.44 -17.47
N GLU A 3 4.66 -8.24 -17.75
CA GLU A 3 4.76 -9.61 -17.22
C GLU A 3 4.82 -9.66 -15.68
N TRP A 4 5.60 -8.77 -15.07
CA TRP A 4 5.70 -8.67 -13.61
C TRP A 4 4.36 -8.27 -12.98
N VAL A 5 3.67 -7.29 -13.57
CA VAL A 5 2.34 -6.86 -13.08
C VAL A 5 1.33 -8.00 -13.19
N ASN A 6 1.30 -8.72 -14.32
CA ASN A 6 0.41 -9.87 -14.51
C ASN A 6 0.66 -10.95 -13.46
N LYS A 7 1.92 -11.30 -13.22
CA LYS A 7 2.30 -12.31 -12.22
C LYS A 7 1.89 -11.91 -10.80
N LYS A 8 1.98 -10.62 -10.43
CA LYS A 8 1.73 -10.14 -9.07
C LYS A 8 0.27 -9.82 -8.78
N PHE A 9 -0.47 -9.29 -9.76
CA PHE A 9 -1.80 -8.73 -9.54
C PHE A 9 -2.92 -9.46 -10.28
N ARG A 10 -2.61 -10.24 -11.32
CA ARG A 10 -3.62 -10.83 -12.23
C ARG A 10 -3.46 -12.34 -12.34
N ASN A 11 -3.09 -13.00 -11.24
CA ASN A 11 -3.05 -14.46 -11.20
C ASN A 11 -4.50 -15.00 -11.29
N PRO A 12 -4.83 -15.80 -12.33
CA PRO A 12 -6.21 -16.21 -12.60
C PRO A 12 -6.79 -17.10 -11.50
N VAL A 13 -5.95 -17.89 -10.81
CA VAL A 13 -6.37 -18.76 -9.70
C VAL A 13 -6.80 -17.90 -8.50
N VAL A 14 -5.98 -16.90 -8.15
CA VAL A 14 -6.28 -15.98 -7.05
C VAL A 14 -7.51 -15.13 -7.35
N GLU A 15 -7.62 -14.66 -8.60
CA GLU A 15 -8.77 -13.87 -9.05
C GLU A 15 -10.08 -14.67 -9.00
N GLY A 16 -10.06 -15.93 -9.47
CA GLY A 16 -11.21 -16.81 -9.39
C GLY A 16 -11.64 -17.12 -7.95
N VAL A 17 -10.68 -17.26 -7.02
CA VAL A 17 -11.00 -17.40 -5.58
C VAL A 17 -11.63 -16.12 -5.03
N ARG A 18 -11.06 -14.94 -5.33
CA ARG A 18 -11.60 -13.65 -4.86
C ARG A 18 -13.03 -13.42 -5.33
N GLN A 19 -13.31 -13.64 -6.62
CA GLN A 19 -14.65 -13.46 -7.17
C GLN A 19 -15.68 -14.42 -6.57
N ARG A 20 -15.29 -15.67 -6.28
CA ARG A 20 -16.17 -16.65 -5.62
C ARG A 20 -16.47 -16.28 -4.16
N LEU A 21 -15.48 -15.80 -3.42
CA LEU A 21 -15.65 -15.45 -2.01
C LEU A 21 -16.35 -14.10 -1.81
N CYS A 22 -16.14 -13.16 -2.73
CA CYS A 22 -16.73 -11.83 -2.65
C CYS A 22 -16.89 -11.24 -4.05
N ALA A 23 -18.14 -11.14 -4.50
CA ALA A 23 -18.54 -10.49 -5.74
C ALA A 23 -18.51 -8.96 -5.57
N ALA A 24 -17.31 -8.42 -5.38
CA ALA A 24 -17.04 -6.99 -5.29
C ALA A 24 -16.15 -6.54 -6.45
N ARG A 25 -16.17 -5.23 -6.74
CA ARG A 25 -15.23 -4.62 -7.67
C ARG A 25 -13.88 -4.44 -6.98
N TRP A 26 -12.99 -5.41 -7.16
CA TRP A 26 -11.64 -5.37 -6.62
C TRP A 26 -10.78 -4.33 -7.35
N ASN A 27 -9.93 -3.64 -6.61
CA ASN A 27 -8.87 -2.78 -7.13
C ASN A 27 -7.49 -3.32 -6.71
N ALA A 28 -6.48 -3.02 -7.52
CA ALA A 28 -5.10 -3.38 -7.23
C ALA A 28 -4.34 -2.14 -6.75
N GLY A 29 -3.71 -2.25 -5.58
CA GLY A 29 -2.85 -1.21 -5.02
C GLY A 29 -1.46 -1.75 -4.70
N LEU A 30 -0.44 -0.93 -4.92
CA LEU A 30 0.94 -1.20 -4.52
C LEU A 30 1.39 -0.12 -3.53
N VAL A 31 1.73 -0.55 -2.32
CA VAL A 31 2.42 0.30 -1.35
C VAL A 31 3.92 0.23 -1.62
N HIS A 32 4.58 1.37 -1.72
CA HIS A 32 6.00 1.45 -2.06
C HIS A 32 6.79 2.33 -1.10
N GLY A 33 8.08 2.02 -0.92
CA GLY A 33 9.05 2.92 -0.29
C GLY A 33 9.71 3.83 -1.32
N ASN A 34 10.97 4.21 -1.06
CA ASN A 34 11.79 4.91 -2.03
C ASN A 34 12.26 3.93 -3.10
N VAL A 35 12.11 4.32 -4.37
CA VAL A 35 12.53 3.53 -5.52
C VAL A 35 13.64 4.27 -6.24
N LYS A 36 14.63 3.53 -6.73
CA LYS A 36 15.80 4.09 -7.42
C LYS A 36 15.44 4.73 -8.75
N GLU A 37 14.47 4.13 -9.47
CA GLU A 37 14.04 4.54 -10.80
C GLU A 37 12.55 4.93 -10.77
N PRO A 38 12.23 6.22 -10.63
CA PRO A 38 10.84 6.69 -10.54
C PRO A 38 9.99 6.40 -11.78
N GLU A 39 10.61 6.20 -12.95
CA GLU A 39 9.90 5.86 -14.18
C GLU A 39 9.19 4.50 -14.11
N GLU A 40 9.63 3.59 -13.23
CA GLU A 40 8.94 2.32 -12.98
C GLU A 40 7.51 2.55 -12.46
N PHE A 41 7.29 3.61 -11.67
CA PHE A 41 5.97 3.96 -11.16
C PHE A 41 5.00 4.27 -12.28
N ARG A 42 5.41 5.07 -13.27
CA ARG A 42 4.57 5.40 -14.42
C ARG A 42 4.18 4.15 -15.20
N LEU A 43 5.09 3.19 -15.33
CA LEU A 43 4.81 1.92 -16.01
C LEU A 43 3.81 1.06 -15.24
N ILE A 44 3.86 1.08 -13.90
CA ILE A 44 2.92 0.37 -13.03
C ILE A 44 1.53 1.04 -13.04
N GLU A 45 1.46 2.36 -12.91
CA GLU A 45 0.19 3.11 -12.94
C GLU A 45 -0.54 2.95 -14.27
N LYS A 46 0.19 2.93 -15.38
CA LYS A 46 -0.38 2.66 -16.72
C LYS A 46 -1.06 1.29 -16.83
N GLN A 47 -0.76 0.35 -15.93
CA GLN A 47 -1.44 -0.95 -15.87
C GLN A 47 -2.68 -0.96 -14.95
N GLY A 48 -3.10 0.21 -14.46
CA GLY A 48 -4.28 0.37 -13.59
C GLY A 48 -4.02 0.00 -12.13
N ILE A 49 -2.75 -0.05 -11.70
CA ILE A 49 -2.39 -0.31 -10.31
C ILE A 49 -2.25 1.02 -9.58
N LYS A 50 -2.99 1.19 -8.47
CA LYS A 50 -2.90 2.39 -7.63
C LYS A 50 -1.58 2.37 -6.86
N LEU A 51 -0.78 3.42 -6.95
CA LEU A 51 0.41 3.58 -6.12
C LEU A 51 0.08 4.35 -4.84
N VAL A 52 0.66 3.89 -3.73
CA VAL A 52 0.56 4.55 -2.44
C VAL A 52 1.95 4.59 -1.82
N SER A 53 2.47 5.79 -1.57
CA SER A 53 3.73 5.93 -0.84
C SER A 53 3.55 5.47 0.60
N PHE A 54 4.46 4.63 1.08
CA PHE A 54 4.51 4.24 2.49
C PHE A 54 4.75 5.46 3.38
N SER A 55 5.50 6.47 2.93
CA SER A 55 5.68 7.72 3.68
C SER A 55 4.38 8.46 3.91
N SER A 56 3.48 8.48 2.92
CA SER A 56 2.14 9.08 3.06
C SER A 56 1.30 8.34 4.09
N ILE A 57 1.34 7.00 4.07
CA ILE A 57 0.66 6.16 5.08
C ILE A 57 1.19 6.47 6.48
N LEU A 58 2.50 6.55 6.66
CA LEU A 58 3.10 6.90 7.96
C LEU A 58 2.72 8.32 8.40
N GLY A 59 2.68 9.28 7.49
CA GLY A 59 2.23 10.65 7.75
C GLY A 59 0.77 10.70 8.21
N GLU A 60 -0.12 10.00 7.51
CA GLU A 60 -1.53 9.88 7.88
C GLU A 60 -1.71 9.17 9.24
N LEU A 61 -0.98 8.07 9.46
CA LEU A 61 -1.00 7.36 10.74
C LEU A 61 -0.55 8.27 11.88
N ARG A 62 0.51 9.07 11.69
CA ARG A 62 0.99 10.02 12.68
C ARG A 62 -0.01 11.15 12.94
N ALA A 63 -0.62 11.70 11.89
CA ALA A 63 -1.51 12.86 11.98
C ALA A 63 -2.91 12.52 12.54
N ALA A 64 -3.43 11.32 12.27
CA ALA A 64 -4.81 10.96 12.61
C ALA A 64 -5.06 10.74 14.12
N GLY A 65 -4.00 10.59 14.94
CA GLY A 65 -4.14 10.18 16.35
C GLY A 65 -4.74 8.78 16.51
N THR A 66 -4.74 8.23 17.73
CA THR A 66 -5.22 6.86 18.04
C THR A 66 -6.73 6.68 17.91
N SER A 67 -7.51 7.77 17.90
CA SER A 67 -8.97 7.75 18.08
C SER A 67 -9.79 7.37 16.83
N LYS A 68 -9.19 7.31 15.63
CA LYS A 68 -9.90 6.98 14.37
C LYS A 68 -9.55 5.62 13.77
N ARG A 69 -8.80 4.77 14.47
CA ARG A 69 -8.22 3.55 13.89
C ARG A 69 -9.05 2.31 14.24
N GLN A 70 -9.54 1.60 13.23
CA GLN A 70 -10.16 0.28 13.38
C GLN A 70 -9.21 -0.79 12.83
N GLY A 71 -8.43 -1.43 13.73
CA GLY A 71 -7.56 -2.56 13.40
C GLY A 71 -6.31 -2.63 14.28
N ALA A 72 -6.06 -3.82 14.86
CA ALA A 72 -4.97 -4.03 15.83
C ALA A 72 -3.58 -3.69 15.25
N ALA A 73 -3.27 -4.14 14.03
CA ALA A 73 -1.95 -3.94 13.41
C ALA A 73 -1.65 -2.47 13.08
N GLY A 74 -2.65 -1.71 12.59
CA GLY A 74 -2.49 -0.28 12.29
C GLY A 74 -2.31 0.56 13.55
N ASN A 75 -2.92 0.13 14.66
CA ASN A 75 -2.75 0.81 15.94
C ASN A 75 -1.36 0.55 16.54
N SER A 76 -0.88 -0.71 16.53
CA SER A 76 0.48 -1.04 17.01
C SER A 76 1.58 -0.31 16.24
N LEU A 77 1.47 -0.21 14.91
CA LEU A 77 2.45 0.54 14.11
C LEU A 77 2.45 2.02 14.49
N ALA A 78 1.28 2.61 14.67
CA ALA A 78 1.19 4.02 15.01
C ALA A 78 1.62 4.34 16.45
N GLU A 79 1.42 3.40 17.39
CA GLU A 79 2.01 3.47 18.73
C GLU A 79 3.53 3.45 18.65
N LEU A 80 4.12 2.52 17.88
CA LEU A 80 5.57 2.48 17.65
C LEU A 80 6.09 3.80 17.06
N LEU A 81 5.40 4.38 16.08
CA LEU A 81 5.77 5.67 15.50
C LEU A 81 5.69 6.83 16.51
N ALA A 82 4.78 6.76 17.49
CA ALA A 82 4.68 7.75 18.55
C ALA A 82 5.79 7.59 19.61
N PHE A 83 6.29 6.37 19.81
CA PHE A 83 7.42 6.09 20.70
C PHE A 83 8.78 6.45 20.08
N LEU A 84 8.90 6.46 18.75
CA LEU A 84 10.16 6.80 18.09
C LEU A 84 10.43 8.32 18.17
N PRO A 85 11.66 8.74 18.52
CA PRO A 85 12.03 10.15 18.55
C PRO A 85 11.86 10.76 17.15
N LYS A 86 11.43 12.02 17.10
CA LYS A 86 11.29 12.75 15.85
C LYS A 86 12.68 12.88 15.21
N GLN A 87 12.90 12.18 14.10
CA GLN A 87 14.10 12.41 13.30
C GLN A 87 13.89 13.71 12.51
N ASP A 88 14.62 14.75 12.87
CA ASP A 88 14.76 15.94 12.05
C ASP A 88 15.65 15.56 10.84
N GLY A 89 15.16 15.87 9.64
CA GLY A 89 15.62 15.27 8.38
C GLY A 89 17.08 15.52 8.01
N VAL A 90 17.61 14.59 7.20
CA VAL A 90 18.73 14.79 6.26
C VAL A 90 18.13 15.04 4.89
#